data_AF-A0AAW1DS63-F1
#
_entry.id   AF-A0AAW1DS63-F1
#
_cell.length_a   1.000
_cell.length_b   1.000
_cell.length_c   1.000
_cell.angle_alpha   90.00
_cell.angle_beta   90.00
_cell.angle_gamma   90.00
#
_symmetry.space_group_name_H-M   'P 1'
#
loop_
_entity.id
_entity.type
_entity.pdbx_description
1 polymer ?
#
loop_
_entity_poly.entity_id
_entity_poly.type
_entity_poly.pdbx_seq_one_letter_code
_entity_poly.pdbx_strand_id
1 'polypeptide(L)'
;MGNLVWRASRLEPVIELLLETNKLGDFMCVVSGTLVSFMDTYSREMPDIRSDESQFILSICGIVANIAAIPTGRQFIVSNANGKELIEQIFRALPIIPCVSGDPLKRILLMVLYNISINQNGLVMLQEQKSLIDTLAKIISCERTPELKVLSLRLLESITFDIPNRLILQVFKTHLPLQKIEALKDGRDAEIRQYAGSVLNNLSKAESDFNLEPARPGGPFVPYDQCILAKGSECARKQCPPTLRKTPAI
;
A
#
# COMPACT_ATOMS: atom_id res chain seq x y z
N MET A 1 16.19 21.21 11.06
CA MET A 1 16.52 19.85 11.59
C MET A 1 15.96 18.71 10.75
N GLY A 2 14.70 18.75 10.28
CA GLY A 2 14.09 17.67 9.49
C GLY A 2 14.92 17.20 8.28
N ASN A 3 15.41 18.13 7.45
CA ASN A 3 16.23 17.80 6.27
C ASN A 3 17.51 17.02 6.60
N LEU A 4 18.17 17.30 7.73
CA LEU A 4 19.38 16.59 8.15
C LEU A 4 19.06 15.14 8.51
N VAL A 5 18.00 14.95 9.32
CA VAL A 5 17.56 13.61 9.74
C VAL A 5 17.05 12.80 8.55
N TRP A 6 16.34 13.43 7.60
CA TRP A 6 15.93 12.77 6.37
C TRP A 6 17.11 12.27 5.54
N ARG A 7 18.17 13.08 5.41
CA ARG A 7 19.38 12.64 4.70
C ARG A 7 20.11 11.53 5.45
N ALA A 8 20.21 11.64 6.77
CA ALA A 8 20.83 10.62 7.61
C ALA A 8 20.07 9.28 7.58
N SER A 9 18.74 9.32 7.59
CA SER A 9 17.90 8.12 7.58
C SER A 9 17.93 7.36 6.26
N ARG A 10 18.65 7.83 5.23
CA ARG A 10 18.96 7.00 4.06
C ARG A 10 19.93 5.86 4.37
N LEU A 11 20.65 5.96 5.48
CA LEU A 11 21.54 4.91 5.96
C LEU A 11 20.73 3.94 6.82
N GLU A 12 20.68 2.68 6.42
CA GLU A 12 19.98 1.62 7.16
C GLU A 12 20.38 1.55 8.65
N PRO A 13 21.66 1.68 9.05
CA PRO A 13 22.04 1.71 10.47
C PRO A 13 21.38 2.84 11.28
N VAL A 14 21.06 3.97 10.65
CA VAL A 14 20.36 5.07 11.32
C VAL A 14 18.90 4.69 11.56
N ILE A 15 18.26 4.00 10.62
CA ILE A 15 16.90 3.50 10.81
C ILE A 15 16.87 2.39 11.86
N GLU A 16 17.84 1.48 11.85
CA GLU A 16 17.97 0.43 12.88
C GLU A 16 18.10 1.04 14.27
N LEU A 17 18.96 2.06 14.43
CA LEU A 17 19.06 2.79 15.70
C LEU A 17 17.73 3.43 16.12
N LEU A 18 16.98 4.02 15.18
CA LEU A 18 15.65 4.58 15.46
C LEU A 18 14.65 3.50 15.89
N LEU A 19 14.71 2.30 15.29
CA LEU A 19 13.86 1.16 15.61
C LEU A 19 14.18 0.57 16.99
N GLU A 20 15.45 0.59 17.40
CA GLU A 20 15.88 0.21 18.74
C GLU A 20 15.37 1.19 19.81
N THR A 21 15.09 2.44 19.42
CA THR A 21 14.40 3.37 20.32
C THR A 21 12.92 3.00 20.42
N ASN A 22 12.39 2.89 21.64
CA ASN A 22 10.95 2.79 21.89
C ASN A 22 10.16 4.08 21.54
N LYS A 23 10.75 4.97 20.73
CA LYS A 23 10.23 6.29 20.36
C LYS A 23 9.74 6.36 18.92
N LEU A 24 9.92 5.31 18.13
CA LEU A 24 9.45 5.31 16.76
C LEU A 24 7.92 5.41 16.66
N GLY A 25 7.18 4.81 17.60
CA GLY A 25 5.72 4.95 17.68
C GLY A 25 5.31 6.39 17.94
N ASP A 26 5.98 7.07 18.87
CA ASP A 26 5.74 8.50 19.17
C ASP A 26 6.04 9.36 17.92
N PHE A 27 7.13 9.05 17.21
CA PHE A 27 7.47 9.72 15.95
C PHE A 27 6.36 9.55 14.89
N MET A 28 5.82 8.34 14.69
CA MET A 28 4.71 8.13 13.75
C MET A 28 3.47 8.95 14.14
N CYS A 29 3.17 9.07 15.44
CA CYS A 29 2.08 9.91 15.92
C CYS A 29 2.31 11.39 15.59
N VAL A 30 3.53 11.90 15.81
CA VAL A 30 3.90 13.28 15.44
C VAL A 30 3.77 13.50 13.93
N VAL A 31 4.25 12.57 13.11
CA VAL A 31 4.13 12.68 11.64
C VAL A 31 2.66 12.68 11.22
N SER A 32 1.84 11.80 11.81
CA SER A 32 0.40 11.73 11.55
C SER A 32 -0.29 13.05 11.85
N GLY A 33 -0.13 13.60 13.07
CA GLY A 33 -0.73 14.87 13.46
C GLY A 33 -0.23 16.06 12.64
N THR A 34 1.06 16.05 12.26
CA THR A 34 1.65 17.10 11.41
C THR A 34 1.07 17.04 10.00
N LEU A 35 0.94 15.85 9.41
CA LEU A 35 0.33 15.69 8.09
C LEU A 35 -1.11 16.20 8.09
N VAL A 36 -1.90 15.83 9.11
CA VAL A 36 -3.28 16.30 9.24
C VAL A 36 -3.33 17.83 9.33
N SER A 37 -2.58 18.44 10.27
CA SER A 37 -2.56 19.92 10.41
C SER A 37 -2.10 20.64 9.15
N PHE A 38 -1.09 20.08 8.46
CA PHE A 38 -0.59 20.65 7.21
C PHE A 38 -1.66 20.60 6.11
N MET A 39 -2.36 19.47 5.98
CA MET A 39 -3.45 19.31 5.02
C MET A 39 -4.65 20.21 5.35
N ASP A 40 -5.02 20.35 6.62
CA ASP A 40 -6.11 21.23 7.04
C ASP A 40 -5.82 22.70 6.69
N THR A 41 -4.56 23.10 6.79
CA THR A 41 -4.12 24.47 6.48
C THR A 41 -3.99 24.72 4.98
N TYR A 42 -3.43 23.77 4.22
CA TYR A 42 -2.97 23.97 2.84
C TYR A 42 -3.68 23.08 1.79
N SER A 43 -4.86 22.55 2.11
CA SER A 43 -5.65 21.68 1.21
C SER A 43 -6.07 22.32 -0.12
N ARG A 44 -6.05 23.66 -0.23
CA ARG A 44 -6.40 24.37 -1.47
C ARG A 44 -5.18 24.69 -2.33
N GLU A 45 -4.12 25.15 -1.68
CA GLU A 45 -2.86 25.53 -2.31
C GLU A 45 -1.73 25.31 -1.31
N MET A 46 -0.66 24.67 -1.77
CA MET A 46 0.50 24.37 -0.95
C MET A 46 1.47 25.54 -0.98
N PRO A 47 2.17 25.83 0.13
CA PRO A 47 3.17 26.89 0.15
C PRO A 47 4.32 26.54 -0.81
N ASP A 48 5.12 27.56 -1.19
CA ASP A 48 6.28 27.35 -2.07
C ASP A 48 7.15 26.20 -1.57
N ILE A 49 7.70 25.42 -2.49
CA ILE A 49 8.48 24.22 -2.15
C ILE A 49 9.70 24.53 -1.27
N ARG A 50 10.21 25.75 -1.31
CA ARG A 50 11.35 26.23 -0.53
C ARG A 50 10.96 26.80 0.83
N SER A 51 9.66 26.93 1.13
CA SER A 51 9.19 27.40 2.43
C SER A 51 9.57 26.41 3.53
N ASP A 52 9.72 26.92 4.76
CA ASP A 52 10.05 26.09 5.91
C ASP A 52 8.96 25.04 6.17
N GLU A 53 7.69 25.36 5.94
CA GLU A 53 6.56 24.45 6.10
C GLU A 53 6.63 23.29 5.09
N SER A 54 6.82 23.61 3.81
CA SER A 54 7.00 22.63 2.74
C SER A 54 8.23 21.76 2.97
N GLN A 55 9.37 22.37 3.31
CA GLN A 55 10.59 21.62 3.61
C GLN A 55 10.42 20.72 4.83
N PHE A 56 9.71 21.18 5.85
CA PHE A 56 9.45 20.42 7.05
C PHE A 56 8.58 19.19 6.76
N ILE A 57 7.39 19.38 6.18
CA ILE A 57 6.48 18.24 5.92
C ILE A 57 7.13 17.21 4.99
N LEU A 58 7.82 17.65 3.94
CA LEU A 58 8.51 16.74 3.02
C LEU A 58 9.64 15.98 3.72
N SER A 59 10.37 16.65 4.62
CA SER A 59 11.40 15.99 5.41
C SER A 59 10.84 14.90 6.30
N ILE A 60 9.76 15.18 7.05
CA ILE A 60 9.24 14.19 8.01
C ILE A 60 8.59 13.00 7.31
N CYS A 61 7.83 13.25 6.24
CA CYS A 61 7.27 12.17 5.42
C CYS A 61 8.37 11.40 4.69
N GLY A 62 9.45 12.09 4.28
CA GLY A 62 10.62 11.49 3.68
C GLY A 62 11.38 10.55 4.61
N ILE A 63 11.45 10.88 5.91
CA ILE A 63 12.00 9.96 6.93
C ILE A 63 11.14 8.69 6.99
N VAL A 64 9.81 8.81 6.98
CA VAL A 64 8.90 7.64 6.95
C VAL A 64 9.10 6.81 5.69
N ALA A 65 9.29 7.44 4.53
CA ALA A 65 9.58 6.74 3.28
C ALA A 65 10.87 5.91 3.38
N ASN A 66 11.92 6.46 3.99
CA ASN A 66 13.17 5.74 4.24
C ASN A 66 12.97 4.60 5.24
N ILE A 67 12.23 4.81 6.33
CA ILE A 67 11.91 3.72 7.30
C ILE A 67 11.16 2.59 6.60
N ALA A 68 10.17 2.90 5.76
CA ALA A 68 9.44 1.90 4.98
C ALA A 68 10.34 1.21 3.92
N ALA A 69 11.47 1.79 3.53
CA ALA A 69 12.36 1.17 2.55
C ALA A 69 13.05 -0.10 3.07
N ILE A 70 13.14 -0.29 4.40
CA ILE A 70 13.78 -1.48 5.00
C ILE A 70 12.75 -2.48 5.58
N PRO A 71 13.03 -3.80 5.61
CA PRO A 71 12.05 -4.81 6.04
C PRO A 71 11.52 -4.62 7.47
N THR A 72 12.41 -4.35 8.43
CA THR A 72 12.06 -4.15 9.85
C THR A 72 11.20 -2.90 10.05
N GLY A 73 11.50 -1.82 9.33
CA GLY A 73 10.71 -0.59 9.34
C GLY A 73 9.30 -0.80 8.77
N ARG A 74 9.15 -1.52 7.66
CA ARG A 74 7.82 -1.91 7.14
C ARG A 74 7.04 -2.71 8.16
N GLN A 75 7.67 -3.75 8.72
CA GLN A 75 7.04 -4.62 9.71
C GLN A 75 6.59 -3.81 10.94
N PHE A 76 7.40 -2.85 11.38
CA PHE A 76 7.03 -1.95 12.46
C PHE A 76 5.79 -1.12 12.11
N ILE A 77 5.79 -0.41 10.97
CA ILE A 77 4.70 0.48 10.58
C ILE A 77 3.36 -0.28 10.50
N VAL A 78 3.35 -1.47 9.88
CA VAL A 78 2.12 -2.25 9.73
C VAL A 78 1.68 -2.98 11.01
N SER A 79 2.51 -3.04 12.05
CA SER A 79 2.18 -3.72 13.31
C SER A 79 1.86 -2.74 14.44
N ASN A 80 2.47 -1.56 14.45
CA ASN A 80 2.30 -0.54 15.47
C ASN A 80 1.02 0.29 15.24
N ALA A 81 0.28 0.59 16.32
CA ALA A 81 -0.96 1.37 16.23
C ALA A 81 -0.76 2.76 15.58
N ASN A 82 0.29 3.50 15.97
CA ASN A 82 0.57 4.82 15.40
C ASN A 82 1.07 4.73 13.95
N GLY A 83 1.73 3.63 13.58
CA GLY A 83 2.12 3.36 12.20
C GLY A 83 0.91 3.12 11.29
N LYS A 84 -0.06 2.32 11.76
CA LYS A 84 -1.33 2.10 11.06
C LYS A 84 -2.15 3.38 10.94
N GLU A 85 -2.25 4.15 12.02
CA GLU A 85 -2.93 5.45 12.02
C GLU A 85 -2.31 6.40 10.99
N LEU A 86 -0.98 6.46 10.91
CA LEU A 86 -0.31 7.25 9.88
C LEU A 86 -0.67 6.80 8.46
N ILE A 87 -0.74 5.49 8.19
CA ILE A 87 -1.19 4.98 6.89
C ILE A 87 -2.63 5.44 6.59
N GLU A 88 -3.53 5.39 7.57
CA GLU A 88 -4.90 5.90 7.39
C GLU A 88 -4.92 7.40 7.05
N GLN A 89 -4.10 8.21 7.72
CA GLN A 89 -4.01 9.64 7.40
C GLN A 89 -3.43 9.88 6.01
N ILE A 90 -2.50 9.05 5.55
CA ILE A 90 -2.01 9.11 4.17
C ILE A 90 -3.15 8.85 3.17
N PHE A 91 -4.01 7.85 3.43
CA PHE A 91 -5.17 7.58 2.57
C PHE A 91 -6.17 8.74 2.53
N ARG A 92 -6.36 9.44 3.65
CA ARG A 92 -7.25 10.61 3.72
C ARG A 92 -6.64 11.85 3.04
N ALA A 93 -5.33 12.03 3.14
CA ALA A 93 -4.62 13.16 2.56
C ALA A 93 -4.49 13.06 1.04
N LEU A 94 -4.09 11.90 0.50
CA LEU A 94 -3.77 11.71 -0.92
C LEU A 94 -4.82 12.26 -1.91
N PRO A 95 -6.14 12.02 -1.74
CA PRO A 95 -7.18 12.51 -2.66
C PRO A 95 -7.31 14.04 -2.68
N ILE A 96 -6.97 14.70 -1.57
CA ILE A 96 -7.21 16.14 -1.37
C ILE A 96 -5.95 16.99 -1.54
N ILE A 97 -4.77 16.39 -1.73
CA ILE A 97 -3.56 17.15 -2.02
C ILE A 97 -3.73 17.92 -3.35
N PRO A 98 -3.52 19.26 -3.36
CA PRO A 98 -3.61 20.08 -4.57
C PRO A 98 -2.74 19.55 -5.70
N CYS A 99 -3.21 19.73 -6.93
CA CYS A 99 -2.40 19.44 -8.10
C CYS A 99 -1.27 20.47 -8.26
N VAL A 100 -0.14 20.06 -8.83
CA VAL A 100 1.03 20.91 -9.10
C VAL A 100 1.78 21.31 -7.83
N SER A 101 1.19 22.15 -6.98
CA SER A 101 1.85 22.62 -5.76
C SER A 101 2.08 21.48 -4.74
N GLY A 102 1.19 20.48 -4.73
CA GLY A 102 1.27 19.32 -3.82
C GLY A 102 1.92 18.06 -4.40
N ASP A 103 2.37 18.09 -5.66
CA ASP A 103 2.97 16.90 -6.31
C ASP A 103 4.20 16.36 -5.55
N PRO A 104 5.08 17.20 -4.95
CA PRO A 104 6.17 16.72 -4.10
C PRO A 104 5.73 15.88 -2.91
N LEU A 105 4.66 16.29 -2.23
CA LEU A 105 4.13 15.53 -1.11
C LEU A 105 3.48 14.22 -1.58
N LYS A 106 2.66 14.28 -2.65
CA LYS A 106 2.07 13.07 -3.27
C LYS A 106 3.14 12.03 -3.60
N ARG A 107 4.25 12.46 -4.20
CA ARG A 107 5.37 11.58 -4.56
C ARG A 107 5.90 10.81 -3.35
N ILE A 108 6.18 11.51 -2.25
CA ILE A 108 6.71 10.90 -1.03
C ILE A 108 5.68 9.93 -0.43
N LEU A 109 4.41 10.32 -0.36
CA LEU A 109 3.37 9.47 0.21
C LEU A 109 3.12 8.21 -0.62
N LEU A 110 3.11 8.32 -1.95
CA LEU A 110 3.04 7.14 -2.84
C LEU A 110 4.25 6.22 -2.66
N MET A 111 5.45 6.78 -2.45
CA MET A 111 6.65 6.00 -2.16
C MET A 111 6.56 5.26 -0.83
N VAL A 112 6.00 5.90 0.22
CA VAL A 112 5.70 5.23 1.50
C VAL A 112 4.79 4.03 1.24
N LEU A 113 3.67 4.23 0.55
CA LEU A 113 2.70 3.15 0.30
C LEU A 113 3.29 2.02 -0.55
N TYR A 114 4.05 2.33 -1.60
CA TYR A 114 4.76 1.32 -2.39
C TYR A 114 5.75 0.52 -1.54
N ASN A 115 6.50 1.20 -0.67
CA ASN A 115 7.38 0.49 0.23
C ASN A 115 6.58 -0.44 1.14
N ILE A 116 5.50 0.04 1.76
CA ILE A 116 4.61 -0.78 2.60
C ILE A 116 4.02 -1.99 1.85
N SER A 117 3.67 -1.85 0.57
CA SER A 117 3.09 -2.93 -0.24
C SER A 117 4.02 -4.13 -0.45
N ILE A 118 5.33 -3.97 -0.20
CA ILE A 118 6.31 -5.07 -0.24
C ILE A 118 6.14 -6.02 0.95
N ASN A 119 5.58 -5.55 2.07
CA ASN A 119 5.27 -6.39 3.23
C ASN A 119 3.91 -7.07 3.05
N GLN A 120 3.78 -8.35 3.40
CA GLN A 120 2.52 -9.10 3.21
C GLN A 120 1.30 -8.48 3.93
N ASN A 121 1.46 -8.08 5.19
CA ASN A 121 0.37 -7.46 5.95
C ASN A 121 0.06 -6.05 5.41
N GLY A 122 1.10 -5.34 4.97
CA GLY A 122 0.97 -4.06 4.27
C GLY A 122 0.18 -4.21 2.98
N LEU A 123 0.54 -5.18 2.14
CA LEU A 123 -0.12 -5.49 0.87
C LEU A 123 -1.63 -5.70 1.04
N VAL A 124 -2.02 -6.59 1.95
CA VAL A 124 -3.44 -6.87 2.24
C VAL A 124 -4.17 -5.61 2.70
N MET A 125 -3.56 -4.83 3.61
CA MET A 125 -4.12 -3.57 4.09
C MET A 125 -4.34 -2.55 2.96
N LEU A 126 -3.40 -2.44 2.01
CA LEU A 126 -3.55 -1.53 0.88
C LEU A 126 -4.59 -2.01 -0.14
N GLN A 127 -4.67 -3.32 -0.37
CA GLN A 127 -5.64 -3.95 -1.28
C GLN A 127 -7.08 -3.75 -0.84
N GLU A 128 -7.33 -3.77 0.46
CA GLU A 128 -8.65 -3.53 1.04
C GLU A 128 -9.07 -2.06 0.94
N GLN A 129 -8.13 -1.15 0.62
CA GLN A 129 -8.38 0.27 0.69
C GLN A 129 -8.88 0.88 -0.62
N LYS A 130 -10.21 0.89 -0.79
CA LYS A 130 -10.89 1.46 -1.96
C LYS A 130 -10.48 2.91 -2.28
N SER A 131 -10.34 3.77 -1.26
CA SER A 131 -9.98 5.18 -1.47
C SER A 131 -8.59 5.36 -2.11
N LEU A 132 -7.66 4.45 -1.83
CA LEU A 132 -6.36 4.39 -2.50
C LEU A 132 -6.55 4.06 -3.97
N ILE A 133 -7.33 3.01 -4.29
CA ILE A 133 -7.58 2.57 -5.67
C ILE A 133 -8.21 3.71 -6.50
N ASP A 134 -9.22 4.39 -5.96
CA ASP A 134 -9.85 5.56 -6.60
C ASP A 134 -8.84 6.69 -6.85
N THR A 135 -7.91 6.90 -5.92
CA THR A 135 -6.88 7.94 -6.06
C THR A 135 -5.88 7.58 -7.15
N LEU A 136 -5.40 6.34 -7.18
CA LEU A 136 -4.48 5.86 -8.22
C LEU A 136 -5.15 5.94 -9.60
N ALA A 137 -6.42 5.57 -9.70
CA ALA A 137 -7.21 5.71 -10.92
C ALA A 137 -7.25 7.16 -11.44
N LYS A 138 -7.48 8.13 -10.55
CA LYS A 138 -7.46 9.57 -10.90
C LYS A 138 -6.09 10.03 -11.36
N ILE A 139 -5.01 9.60 -10.69
CA ILE A 139 -3.64 9.98 -11.06
C ILE A 139 -3.28 9.37 -12.43
N ILE A 140 -3.60 8.10 -12.66
CA ILE A 140 -3.34 7.40 -13.93
C ILE A 140 -4.08 8.06 -15.10
N SER A 141 -5.30 8.52 -14.85
CA SER A 141 -6.12 9.22 -15.85
C SER A 141 -5.64 10.65 -16.13
N CYS A 142 -4.80 11.22 -15.26
CA CYS A 142 -4.27 12.57 -15.42
C CYS A 142 -3.07 12.59 -16.38
N GLU A 143 -3.10 13.48 -17.39
CA GLU A 143 -2.00 13.60 -18.35
C GLU A 143 -0.86 14.52 -17.90
N ARG A 144 -1.02 15.24 -16.79
CA ARG A 144 -0.10 16.31 -16.41
C ARG A 144 1.24 15.82 -15.89
N THR A 145 1.26 14.72 -15.13
CA THR A 145 2.41 14.33 -14.31
C THR A 145 2.86 12.90 -14.61
N PRO A 146 3.71 12.71 -15.63
CA PRO A 146 4.22 11.38 -16.01
C PRO A 146 4.85 10.62 -14.84
N GLU A 147 5.59 11.31 -13.97
CA GLU A 147 6.25 10.69 -12.81
C GLU A 147 5.24 10.16 -11.78
N LEU A 148 4.21 10.94 -11.44
CA LEU A 148 3.15 10.47 -10.53
C LEU A 148 2.36 9.32 -11.15
N LYS A 149 2.19 9.31 -12.47
CA LYS A 149 1.58 8.21 -13.21
C LYS A 149 2.41 6.93 -13.12
N VAL A 150 3.72 7.01 -13.32
CA VAL A 150 4.65 5.88 -13.15
C VAL A 150 4.59 5.33 -11.72
N LEU A 151 4.70 6.21 -10.71
CA LEU A 151 4.62 5.79 -9.31
C LEU A 151 3.28 5.13 -8.97
N SER A 152 2.18 5.66 -9.51
CA SER A 152 0.85 5.11 -9.30
C SER A 152 0.68 3.74 -9.96
N LEU A 153 1.20 3.57 -11.18
CA LEU A 153 1.19 2.27 -11.87
C LEU A 153 2.08 1.26 -11.17
N ARG A 154 3.25 1.67 -10.66
CA ARG A 154 4.15 0.82 -9.89
C ARG A 154 3.53 0.35 -8.57
N LEU A 155 2.88 1.26 -7.84
CA LEU A 155 2.12 0.87 -6.64
C LEU A 155 0.95 -0.04 -7.03
N LEU A 156 0.25 0.26 -8.12
CA LEU A 156 -0.86 -0.56 -8.60
C LEU A 156 -0.42 -1.97 -9.00
N GLU A 157 0.73 -2.13 -9.66
CA GLU A 157 1.34 -3.43 -9.95
C GLU A 157 1.57 -4.21 -8.65
N SER A 158 2.14 -3.56 -7.63
CA SER A 158 2.38 -4.23 -6.36
C SER A 158 1.09 -4.63 -5.64
N ILE A 159 0.06 -3.77 -5.59
CA ILE A 159 -1.18 -4.10 -4.88
C ILE A 159 -2.11 -5.03 -5.68
N THR A 160 -1.92 -5.17 -6.98
CA THR A 160 -2.64 -6.19 -7.77
C THR A 160 -1.95 -7.56 -7.74
N PHE A 161 -0.76 -7.66 -7.14
CA PHE A 161 -0.13 -8.95 -6.91
C PHE A 161 -0.89 -9.75 -5.85
N ASP A 162 -1.08 -11.05 -6.11
CA ASP A 162 -1.69 -12.02 -5.17
C ASP A 162 -3.01 -11.53 -4.55
N ILE A 163 -3.98 -11.20 -5.41
CA ILE A 163 -5.28 -10.67 -4.98
C ILE A 163 -5.98 -11.71 -4.08
N PRO A 164 -6.43 -11.34 -2.87
CA PRO A 164 -6.76 -12.32 -1.83
C PRO A 164 -8.13 -12.98 -2.03
N ASN A 165 -9.07 -12.31 -2.71
CA ASN A 165 -10.41 -12.85 -2.94
C ASN A 165 -11.14 -12.12 -4.08
N ARG A 166 -12.25 -12.71 -4.51
CA ARG A 166 -13.11 -12.16 -5.58
C ARG A 166 -13.65 -10.77 -5.28
N LEU A 167 -13.93 -10.40 -4.03
CA LEU A 167 -14.47 -9.08 -3.69
C LEU A 167 -13.44 -7.99 -4.01
N ILE A 168 -12.19 -8.18 -3.61
CA ILE A 168 -11.09 -7.25 -3.92
C ILE A 168 -10.85 -7.16 -5.43
N LEU A 169 -10.88 -8.30 -6.14
CA LEU A 169 -10.79 -8.30 -7.62
C LEU A 169 -11.90 -7.44 -8.25
N GLN A 170 -13.15 -7.57 -7.78
CA GLN A 170 -14.26 -6.77 -8.31
C GLN A 170 -14.08 -5.28 -8.01
N VAL A 171 -13.54 -4.91 -6.84
CA VAL A 171 -13.19 -3.52 -6.54
C VAL A 171 -12.17 -2.99 -7.56
N PHE A 172 -11.09 -3.72 -7.83
CA PHE A 172 -10.13 -3.31 -8.87
C PHE A 172 -10.78 -3.16 -10.25
N LYS A 173 -11.57 -4.14 -10.70
CA LYS A 173 -12.23 -4.09 -12.01
C LYS A 173 -13.23 -2.94 -12.14
N THR A 174 -13.88 -2.55 -11.04
CA THR A 174 -14.89 -1.49 -11.03
C THR A 174 -14.28 -0.09 -10.95
N HIS A 175 -13.19 0.06 -10.19
CA HIS A 175 -12.63 1.38 -9.85
C HIS A 175 -11.44 1.79 -10.72
N LEU A 176 -10.74 0.84 -11.34
CA LEU A 176 -9.61 1.15 -12.20
C LEU A 176 -10.08 1.57 -13.60
N PRO A 177 -9.39 2.53 -14.25
CA PRO A 177 -9.68 2.93 -15.61
C PRO A 177 -9.05 1.90 -16.57
N LEU A 178 -9.60 0.69 -16.63
CA LEU A 178 -8.98 -0.45 -17.35
C LEU A 178 -8.69 -0.13 -18.82
N GLN A 179 -9.62 0.51 -19.53
CA GLN A 179 -9.41 0.96 -20.92
C GLN A 179 -8.22 1.92 -21.06
N LYS A 180 -8.01 2.80 -20.07
CA LYS A 180 -6.86 3.70 -20.04
C LYS A 180 -5.56 2.94 -19.79
N ILE A 181 -5.56 1.99 -18.86
CA ILE A 181 -4.40 1.14 -18.56
C ILE A 181 -4.05 0.28 -19.79
N GLU A 182 -5.04 -0.25 -20.50
CA GLU A 182 -4.84 -0.94 -21.79
C GLU A 182 -4.17 -0.02 -22.81
N ALA A 183 -4.68 1.20 -23.01
CA ALA A 183 -4.03 2.16 -23.92
C ALA A 183 -2.59 2.53 -23.51
N LEU A 184 -2.29 2.54 -22.20
CA LEU A 184 -0.94 2.79 -21.69
C LEU A 184 0.02 1.63 -21.95
N LYS A 185 -0.47 0.38 -22.00
CA LYS A 185 0.30 -0.81 -22.39
C LYS A 185 0.82 -0.74 -23.82
N ASP A 186 0.13 -0.01 -24.71
CA ASP A 186 0.53 0.20 -26.11
C ASP A 186 1.24 1.56 -26.34
N GLY A 187 1.50 2.31 -25.26
CA GLY A 187 2.12 3.63 -25.30
C GLY A 187 3.60 3.63 -25.69
N ARG A 188 4.22 4.80 -25.81
CA ARG A 188 5.64 4.92 -26.19
C ARG A 188 6.63 4.75 -25.04
N ASP A 189 6.19 5.05 -23.81
CA ASP A 189 7.01 4.97 -22.61
C ASP A 189 7.15 3.52 -22.14
N ALA A 190 8.40 3.01 -22.09
CA ALA A 190 8.66 1.60 -21.79
C ALA A 190 8.31 1.21 -20.35
N GLU A 191 8.55 2.10 -19.40
CA GLU A 191 8.30 1.85 -17.97
C GLU A 191 6.80 1.83 -17.70
N ILE A 192 6.05 2.81 -18.25
CA ILE A 192 4.59 2.83 -18.18
C ILE A 192 4.00 1.57 -18.83
N ARG A 193 4.47 1.18 -20.02
CA ARG A 193 3.99 -0.03 -20.71
C ARG A 193 4.18 -1.28 -19.84
N GLN A 194 5.36 -1.41 -19.23
CA GLN A 194 5.68 -2.56 -18.39
C GLN A 194 4.72 -2.65 -17.20
N TYR A 195 4.59 -1.57 -16.43
CA TYR A 195 3.71 -1.58 -15.26
C TYR A 195 2.23 -1.77 -15.63
N ALA A 196 1.75 -1.10 -16.68
CA ALA A 196 0.38 -1.28 -17.16
C ALA A 196 0.11 -2.73 -17.60
N GLY A 197 1.07 -3.34 -18.32
CA GLY A 197 1.00 -4.74 -18.71
C GLY A 197 0.95 -5.69 -17.51
N SER A 198 1.83 -5.49 -16.53
CA SER A 198 1.85 -6.31 -15.30
C SER A 198 0.53 -6.22 -14.52
N VAL A 199 -0.03 -5.01 -14.37
CA VAL A 199 -1.33 -4.80 -13.70
C VAL A 199 -2.44 -5.61 -14.38
N LEU A 200 -2.56 -5.52 -15.70
CA LEU A 200 -3.58 -6.26 -16.45
C LEU A 200 -3.39 -7.77 -16.35
N ASN A 201 -2.14 -8.24 -16.42
CA ASN A 201 -1.81 -9.65 -16.27
C ASN A 201 -2.17 -10.17 -14.87
N ASN A 202 -1.88 -9.41 -13.82
CA ASN A 202 -2.25 -9.75 -12.45
C ASN A 202 -3.76 -9.90 -12.28
N LEU A 203 -4.54 -8.97 -12.82
CA LEU A 203 -6.00 -9.02 -12.77
C LEU A 203 -6.57 -10.23 -13.55
N SER A 204 -6.04 -10.50 -14.74
CA SER A 204 -6.45 -11.64 -15.57
C SER A 204 -6.10 -12.98 -14.93
N LYS A 205 -4.91 -13.07 -14.31
CA LYS A 205 -4.49 -14.25 -13.55
C LYS A 205 -5.44 -14.49 -12.38
N ALA A 206 -5.70 -13.46 -11.55
CA ALA A 206 -6.61 -13.58 -10.42
C ALA A 206 -8.02 -14.01 -10.86
N GLU A 207 -8.54 -13.45 -11.96
CA GLU A 207 -9.83 -13.86 -12.53
C GLU A 207 -9.85 -15.33 -12.93
N SER A 208 -8.78 -15.82 -13.56
CA SER A 208 -8.64 -17.23 -13.94
C SER A 208 -8.55 -18.14 -12.72
N ASP A 209 -7.72 -17.79 -11.74
CA ASP A 209 -7.53 -18.54 -10.50
C ASP A 209 -8.86 -18.67 -9.75
N PHE A 210 -9.63 -17.59 -9.65
CA PHE A 210 -10.94 -17.62 -9.01
C PHE A 210 -12.01 -18.35 -9.82
N ASN A 211 -11.97 -18.34 -11.15
CA ASN A 211 -12.90 -19.11 -11.97
C ASN A 211 -12.63 -20.63 -11.91
N LEU A 212 -11.39 -21.02 -11.64
CA LEU A 212 -10.98 -22.42 -11.46
C LEU A 212 -11.28 -22.95 -10.05
N GLU A 213 -11.50 -22.09 -9.06
CA GLU A 213 -12.02 -22.52 -7.77
C GLU A 213 -13.45 -23.04 -7.96
N PRO A 214 -13.70 -24.36 -7.77
CA PRO A 214 -15.06 -24.87 -7.81
C PRO A 214 -15.89 -24.11 -6.78
N ALA A 215 -17.14 -23.78 -7.12
CA ALA A 215 -18.11 -23.38 -6.12
C ALA A 215 -17.97 -24.37 -4.96
N ARG A 216 -17.64 -23.88 -3.74
CA ARG A 216 -17.60 -24.77 -2.58
C ARG A 216 -18.88 -25.60 -2.67
N PRO A 217 -18.81 -26.94 -2.77
CA PRO A 217 -20.03 -27.72 -2.72
C PRO A 217 -20.76 -27.22 -1.48
N GLY A 218 -22.06 -26.95 -1.62
CA GLY A 218 -22.91 -26.59 -0.50
C GLY A 218 -22.84 -27.71 0.52
N GLY A 219 -21.80 -27.69 1.35
CA GLY A 219 -21.66 -28.57 2.48
C GLY A 219 -22.86 -28.28 3.36
N PRO A 220 -23.44 -29.31 3.99
CA PRO A 220 -24.57 -29.10 4.88
C PRO A 220 -24.22 -27.97 5.84
N PHE A 221 -25.13 -27.01 5.98
CA PHE A 221 -25.07 -26.01 7.03
C PHE A 221 -24.99 -26.78 8.35
N VAL A 222 -23.81 -26.81 8.98
CA VAL A 222 -23.62 -27.39 10.30
C VAL A 222 -23.84 -26.26 11.29
N PRO A 223 -24.99 -26.21 11.99
CA PRO A 223 -25.22 -25.19 13.00
C PRO A 223 -24.16 -25.29 14.11
N TYR A 224 -23.84 -24.15 14.73
CA TYR A 224 -22.67 -23.96 15.60
C TYR A 224 -22.61 -24.96 16.78
N ASP A 225 -23.77 -25.41 17.25
CA ASP A 225 -23.99 -26.42 18.28
C ASP A 225 -23.52 -27.83 17.87
N GLN A 226 -23.60 -28.18 16.58
CA GLN A 226 -23.12 -29.46 16.06
C GLN A 226 -21.59 -29.48 15.85
N CYS A 227 -20.94 -28.32 15.76
CA CYS A 227 -19.48 -28.23 15.59
C CYS A 227 -18.73 -28.45 16.93
N ILE A 228 -19.37 -28.17 18.07
CA ILE A 228 -18.77 -28.32 19.41
C ILE A 228 -18.85 -29.77 19.92
N LEU A 229 -19.79 -30.57 19.42
CA LEU A 229 -19.99 -31.96 19.83
C LEU A 229 -19.05 -32.97 19.15
N ALA A 230 -18.23 -32.54 18.18
CA ALA A 230 -17.21 -33.38 17.53
C ALA A 230 -15.87 -33.47 18.30
N LYS A 231 -15.82 -33.01 19.56
CA LYS A 231 -14.73 -33.38 20.49
C LYS A 231 -14.96 -34.81 20.99
N GLY A 232 -14.78 -35.81 20.12
CA GLY A 232 -14.84 -37.21 20.57
C GLY A 232 -15.01 -38.30 19.53
N SER A 233 -15.10 -38.03 18.22
CA SER A 233 -15.26 -39.07 17.21
C SER A 233 -14.26 -38.92 16.05
N GLU A 234 -13.99 -40.04 15.38
CA GLU A 234 -12.85 -40.36 14.49
C GLU A 234 -12.59 -39.42 13.27
N CYS A 235 -13.32 -38.31 13.15
CA CYS A 235 -13.10 -37.30 12.10
C CYS A 235 -11.80 -36.48 12.30
N ALA A 236 -11.18 -36.53 13.49
CA ALA A 236 -9.90 -35.87 13.78
C ALA A 236 -8.67 -36.49 13.07
N ARG A 237 -8.84 -37.56 12.28
CA ARG A 237 -7.75 -38.25 11.56
C ARG A 237 -7.64 -37.92 10.06
N LYS A 238 -8.52 -37.08 9.49
CA LYS A 238 -8.38 -36.67 8.08
C LYS A 238 -7.59 -35.36 7.99
N GLN A 239 -6.27 -35.53 7.87
CA GLN A 239 -5.24 -34.66 7.30
C GLN A 239 -5.63 -33.18 7.06
N CYS A 240 -5.22 -32.29 7.97
CA CYS A 240 -4.92 -30.91 7.58
C CYS A 240 -3.75 -30.93 6.57
N PRO A 241 -3.78 -30.14 5.48
CA PRO A 241 -2.67 -30.10 4.53
C PRO A 241 -1.41 -29.51 5.20
N PRO A 242 -0.21 -30.04 4.88
CA PRO A 242 1.03 -29.55 5.46
C PRO A 242 1.29 -28.12 5.02
N THR A 243 1.60 -27.26 6.00
CA THR A 243 2.12 -25.92 5.79
C THR A 243 3.41 -25.99 4.96
N LEU A 244 3.38 -25.42 3.76
CA LEU A 244 4.57 -25.25 2.93
C LEU A 244 5.53 -24.25 3.60
N ARG A 245 6.47 -24.77 4.39
CA ARG A 245 7.69 -24.03 4.76
C ARG A 245 8.51 -23.83 3.48
N LYS A 246 8.66 -22.58 3.03
CA LYS A 246 9.73 -22.23 2.09
C LYS A 246 11.03 -22.17 2.87
N THR A 247 12.00 -23.00 2.49
CA THR A 247 13.39 -22.86 2.87
C THR A 247 13.99 -21.63 2.18
N PRO A 248 14.87 -20.86 2.84
CA PRO A 248 15.64 -19.82 2.19
C PRO A 248 16.65 -20.45 1.22
N ALA A 249 16.77 -19.86 0.03
CA ALA A 249 17.95 -20.04 -0.81
C ALA A 249 19.03 -19.08 -0.30
N ILE A 250 20.25 -19.60 -0.20
CA ILE A 250 21.49 -18.90 0.19
C ILE A 250 21.78 -17.77 -0.80
#